data_AF-A0A8S0XEY3-F1
#
_entry.id   AF-A0A8S0XEY3-F1
#
_cell.length_a   1.000
_cell.length_b   1.000
_cell.length_c   1.000
_cell.angle_alpha   90.00
_cell.angle_beta   90.00
_cell.angle_gamma   90.00
#
_symmetry.space_group_name_H-M   'P 1'
#
loop_
_entity.id
_entity.type
_entity.pdbx_description
1 polymer ?
#
loop_
_entity_poly.entity_id
_entity_poly.type
_entity_poly.pdbx_seq_one_letter_code
_entity_poly.pdbx_strand_id
1 'polypeptide(L)' 'MSEKISNNAMIYATLALNSEVDLQREYLDSDDVPEDERDNEEEILADLEQAFMEFVDLYKNRCKTDKQLPDIDELLNSQL' A
#
# COMPACT_ATOMS: atom_id res chain seq x y z
N MET A 1 23.00 0.68 11.07
CA MET A 1 22.62 1.15 9.72
C MET A 1 21.11 1.28 9.71
N SER A 2 20.58 2.45 10.05
CA SER A 2 19.16 2.75 9.81
C SER A 2 19.16 3.44 8.47
N GLU A 3 19.05 2.65 7.39
CA GLU A 3 18.93 3.21 6.05
C GLU A 3 17.63 4.00 6.02
N LYS A 4 17.76 5.33 6.12
CA LYS A 4 16.63 6.24 6.02
C LYS A 4 16.10 6.12 4.60
N ILE A 5 15.06 5.29 4.40
CA ILE A 5 14.28 5.25 3.16
C ILE A 5 13.97 6.70 2.77
N SER A 6 14.26 7.12 1.55
CA SER A 6 14.00 8.50 1.13
C SER A 6 12.50 8.79 1.09
N ASN A 7 12.08 10.05 1.20
CA ASN A 7 10.65 10.38 1.10
C ASN A 7 10.06 9.93 -0.24
N ASN A 8 10.82 10.03 -1.33
CA ASN A 8 10.40 9.54 -2.64
C ASN A 8 10.22 8.02 -2.64
N ALA A 9 11.18 7.26 -2.10
CA ALA A 9 11.04 5.82 -1.98
C ALA A 9 9.82 5.44 -1.12
N MET A 10 9.52 6.25 -0.10
CA MET A 10 8.32 6.06 0.71
C MET A 10 7.05 6.24 -0.10
N ILE A 11 6.96 7.35 -0.84
CA ILE A 11 5.82 7.68 -1.70
C ILE A 11 5.59 6.56 -2.72
N TYR A 12 6.63 6.17 -3.46
CA TYR A 12 6.50 5.13 -4.48
C TYR A 12 6.10 3.79 -3.88
N ALA A 13 6.65 3.42 -2.72
CA ALA A 13 6.28 2.17 -2.06
C ALA A 13 4.83 2.18 -1.57
N THR A 14 4.35 3.28 -0.99
CA THR A 14 2.95 3.43 -0.56
C THR A 14 1.99 3.38 -1.75
N LEU A 15 2.31 4.06 -2.86
CA LEU A 15 1.49 4.02 -4.07
C LEU A 15 1.48 2.63 -4.72
N ALA A 16 2.63 1.96 -4.77
CA ALA A 16 2.73 0.60 -5.31
C ALA A 16 1.91 -0.38 -4.46
N LEU A 17 2.01 -0.32 -3.13
CA LEU A 17 1.21 -1.16 -2.24
C LEU A 17 -0.28 -0.89 -2.39
N ASN A 18 -0.70 0.37 -2.54
CA ASN A 18 -2.11 0.67 -2.79
C ASN A 18 -2.61 0.00 -4.08
N SER A 19 -1.84 0.13 -5.17
CA SER A 19 -2.17 -0.51 -6.44
C SER A 19 -2.19 -2.03 -6.36
N GLU A 20 -1.29 -2.63 -5.57
CA GLU A 20 -1.23 -4.08 -5.41
C GLU A 20 -2.41 -4.61 -4.59
N VAL A 21 -2.81 -3.91 -3.53
CA VAL A 21 -4.02 -4.23 -2.74
C VAL A 21 -5.26 -4.18 -3.63
N ASP A 22 -5.39 -3.13 -4.45
CA ASP A 22 -6.52 -3.00 -5.37
C ASP A 22 -6.51 -4.12 -6.42
N LEU A 23 -5.34 -4.46 -6.99
CA LEU A 23 -5.20 -5.56 -7.95
C LEU A 23 -5.55 -6.93 -7.33
N GLN A 24 -5.09 -7.19 -6.11
CA GLN A 24 -5.37 -8.45 -5.41
C GLN A 24 -6.84 -8.59 -5.06
N ARG A 25 -7.51 -7.49 -4.69
CA ARG A 25 -8.97 -7.46 -4.50
C ARG A 25 -9.71 -7.74 -5.79
N GLU A 26 -9.31 -7.10 -6.90
CA GLU A 26 -9.90 -7.36 -8.21
C GLU A 26 -9.70 -8.82 -8.65
N TYR A 27 -8.54 -9.41 -8.35
CA TYR A 27 -8.29 -10.83 -8.60
C TYR A 27 -9.23 -11.71 -7.77
N LEU A 28 -9.33 -11.49 -6.46
CA LEU A 28 -10.25 -12.22 -5.56
C LEU A 28 -11.74 -12.08 -5.91
N ASP A 29 -12.13 -10.93 -6.47
CA ASP A 29 -13.49 -10.66 -6.95
C ASP A 29 -13.76 -11.28 -8.33
N SER A 30 -12.72 -11.73 -9.05
CA SER A 30 -12.84 -12.39 -10.34
C SER A 30 -13.21 -13.87 -10.19
N ASP A 31 -13.84 -14.42 -11.23
CA ASP A 31 -14.10 -15.87 -11.33
C ASP A 31 -12.83 -16.68 -11.68
N ASP A 32 -11.67 -16.02 -11.81
CA ASP A 32 -10.40 -16.64 -12.22
C ASP A 32 -9.66 -17.31 -11.04
N VAL A 33 -10.10 -17.10 -9.79
CA VAL A 33 -9.47 -17.68 -8.60
C VAL A 33 -9.97 -19.11 -8.37
N PRO A 34 -9.09 -20.12 -8.43
CA PRO A 34 -9.45 -21.49 -8.06
C PRO A 34 -9.93 -21.58 -6.61
N GLU A 35 -10.98 -22.37 -6.35
CA GLU A 35 -11.54 -22.52 -4.99
C GLU A 35 -10.50 -23.02 -3.97
N ASP A 36 -9.55 -23.83 -4.41
CA ASP A 36 -8.48 -24.38 -3.59
C ASP A 36 -7.33 -23.39 -3.30
N GLU A 37 -7.27 -22.27 -4.04
CA GLU A 37 -6.29 -21.21 -3.84
C GLU A 37 -6.89 -19.99 -3.11
N ARG A 38 -8.22 -19.85 -3.10
CA ARG A 38 -8.92 -18.68 -2.54
C ARG A 38 -8.53 -18.35 -1.11
N ASP A 39 -8.50 -19.32 -0.21
CA ASP A 39 -8.12 -19.10 1.19
C ASP A 39 -6.71 -18.49 1.31
N ASN A 40 -5.77 -18.95 0.47
CA ASN A 40 -4.40 -18.44 0.44
C ASN A 40 -4.33 -17.03 -0.17
N GLU A 41 -5.08 -16.78 -1.24
CA GLU A 41 -5.15 -15.45 -1.86
C GLU A 41 -5.78 -14.40 -0.93
N GLU A 42 -6.76 -14.79 -0.10
CA GLU A 42 -7.36 -13.95 0.94
C GLU A 42 -6.36 -13.64 2.08
N GLU A 43 -5.52 -14.61 2.48
CA GLU A 43 -4.42 -14.38 3.43
C GLU A 43 -3.37 -13.40 2.86
N ILE A 44 -3.01 -13.55 1.57
CA ILE A 44 -2.10 -12.63 0.88
C ILE A 44 -2.67 -11.21 0.87
N LEU A 45 -3.97 -11.05 0.57
CA LEU A 45 -4.62 -9.74 0.62
C LEU A 45 -4.54 -9.12 2.02
N ALA A 46 -4.80 -9.91 3.07
CA ALA A 46 -4.73 -9.42 4.44
C ALA A 46 -3.31 -8.94 4.81
N ASP A 47 -2.28 -9.68 4.40
CA ASP A 47 -0.88 -9.28 4.60
C ASP A 47 -0.52 -8.00 3.83
N LEU A 48 -1.00 -7.86 2.58
CA LEU A 48 -0.80 -6.65 1.76
C LEU A 48 -1.49 -5.43 2.39
N GLU A 49 -2.72 -5.59 2.87
CA GLU A 49 -3.46 -4.52 3.55
C GLU A 49 -2.76 -4.10 4.85
N GLN A 50 -2.25 -5.06 5.63
CA GLN A 50 -1.47 -4.75 6.82
C GLN A 50 -0.19 -3.98 6.47
N ALA A 51 0.57 -4.46 5.50
CA ALA A 51 1.79 -3.79 5.04
C ALA A 51 1.49 -2.37 4.56
N PHE A 52 0.40 -2.18 3.81
CA PHE A 52 -0.02 -0.86 3.35
C PHE A 52 -0.31 0.08 4.54
N MET A 53 -1.05 -0.38 5.54
CA MET A 53 -1.36 0.41 6.75
C MET A 53 -0.09 0.83 7.51
N GLU A 54 0.89 -0.07 7.64
CA GLU A 54 2.18 0.24 8.26
C GLU A 54 2.95 1.33 7.47
N PHE A 55 2.92 1.25 6.14
CA PHE A 55 3.54 2.25 5.27
C PHE A 55 2.82 3.60 5.34
N VAL A 56 1.49 3.60 5.40
CA VAL A 56 0.67 4.80 5.60
C VAL A 56 1.00 5.47 6.93
N ASP A 57 1.11 4.71 8.02
CA ASP A 57 1.45 5.27 9.32
C ASP A 57 2.87 5.84 9.35
N LEU A 58 3.82 5.16 8.71
CA LEU A 58 5.17 5.67 8.57
C LEU A 58 5.24 6.94 7.72
N TYR A 59 4.45 7.02 6.64
CA TYR A 59 4.31 8.22 5.82
C TYR A 59 3.70 9.39 6.61
N LYS A 60 2.59 9.16 7.32
CA LYS A 60 1.95 10.16 8.20
C LYS A 60 2.93 10.72 9.23
N ASN A 61 3.77 9.87 9.80
CA ASN A 61 4.81 10.32 10.74
C ASN A 61 5.89 11.17 10.07
N ARG A 62 6.20 10.94 8.79
CA ARG A 62 7.08 11.81 8.01
C ARG A 62 6.44 13.14 7.68
N CYS A 63 5.16 13.19 7.31
CA CYS A 63 4.45 14.45 7.04
C CYS A 63 4.43 15.39 8.27
N LYS A 64 4.43 14.83 9.48
CA LYS A 64 4.58 15.62 10.73
C LYS A 64 5.95 16.32 10.82
N THR A 65 6.99 15.72 10.23
CA THR A 65 8.38 16.21 10.29
C THR A 65 8.73 17.07 9.07
N ASP A 66 8.19 16.72 7.90
CA ASP A 66 8.39 17.38 6.62
C ASP A 66 7.05 17.82 6.03
N LYS A 67 6.75 19.12 6.19
CA LYS A 67 5.48 19.72 5.74
C LYS A 67 5.43 19.97 4.24
N GLN A 68 6.48 19.63 3.48
CA GLN A 68 6.46 19.71 2.02
C GLN A 68 5.85 18.46 1.39
N LEU A 69 5.66 17.39 2.17
CA LEU A 69 4.98 16.19 1.71
C LEU A 69 3.47 16.43 1.63
N PRO A 70 2.80 15.92 0.56
CA PRO A 70 1.35 15.95 0.48
C PRO A 70 0.72 15.14 1.61
N ASP A 71 -0.56 15.38 1.88
CA ASP A 71 -1.31 14.51 2.78
C ASP A 71 -1.44 13.11 2.15
N ILE A 72 -1.64 12.07 2.97
CA ILE A 72 -1.85 10.72 2.45
C ILE A 72 -3.10 10.65 1.57
N ASP A 73 -4.16 11.37 1.92
CA ASP A 73 -5.39 11.38 1.12
C ASP A 73 -5.14 12.06 -0.23
N GLU A 74 -4.34 13.12 -0.26
CA GLU A 74 -3.92 13.74 -1.51
C GLU A 74 -3.03 12.80 -2.32
N LEU A 75 -2.12 12.08 -1.67
CA LEU A 75 -1.21 11.16 -2.33
C LEU A 75 -1.96 9.99 -2.99
N LEU A 76 -2.91 9.37 -2.29
CA LEU A 76 -3.65 8.20 -2.76
C LEU A 76 -4.74 8.56 -3.77
N ASN A 77 -5.29 9.77 -3.69
CA ASN A 77 -6.30 10.25 -4.65
C ASN A 77 -5.70 11.06 -5.81
N SER A 78 -4.41 11.38 -5.77
CA SER A 78 -3.73 12.00 -6.90
C SER A 78 -3.59 10.95 -8.00
N GLN A 79 -4.46 11.04 -9.01
CA GLN A 79 -4.21 10.39 -10.29
C GLN A 79 -2.81 10.82 -10.77
N LEU A 80 -1.90 9.86 -10.88
CA LEU A 80 -0.61 10.04 -11.53
C LEU A 80 -0.80 10.38 -13.01
#